data_AF-A0A849BFQ3-F1
#
_entry.id   AF-A0A849BFQ3-F1
#
_cell.length_a   1.000
_cell.length_b   1.000
_cell.length_c   1.000
_cell.angle_alpha   90.00
_cell.angle_beta   90.00
_cell.angle_gamma   90.00
#
_symmetry.space_group_name_H-M   'P 1'
#
loop_
_entity.id
_entity.type
_entity.pdbx_description
1 polymer ?
#
loop_
_entity_poly.entity_id
_entity_poly.type
_entity_poly.pdbx_seq_one_letter_code
_entity_poly.pdbx_strand_id
1 'polypeptide(L)'
;MVHPSVRIGAGVTLYHRVTLGVRGGHQGPTLEDDVYVGTGAAVLGPVQLGAGCSVGANAVVVRDVEPGATAVGVPSHGRDRG
;
A
#
# COMPACT_ATOMS: atom_id res chain seq x y z
N MET A 1 2.92 -11.82 1.18
CA MET A 1 3.41 -12.14 -0.19
C MET A 1 3.87 -10.84 -0.83
N VAL A 2 5.02 -10.83 -1.50
CA VAL A 2 5.50 -9.68 -2.26
C VAL A 2 5.75 -10.15 -3.69
N HIS A 3 5.05 -9.56 -4.67
CA HIS A 3 5.27 -9.87 -6.07
C HIS A 3 6.63 -9.31 -6.53
N PRO A 4 7.41 -10.00 -7.40
CA PRO A 4 8.76 -9.55 -7.78
C PRO A 4 8.85 -8.17 -8.41
N SER A 5 7.77 -7.67 -9.03
CA SER A 5 7.74 -6.35 -9.66
C SER A 5 7.50 -5.20 -8.68
N VAL A 6 7.26 -5.49 -7.39
CA VAL A 6 6.95 -4.48 -6.39
C VAL A 6 8.19 -3.62 -6.15
N ARG A 7 8.00 -2.31 -6.10
CA ARG A 7 9.05 -1.34 -5.77
C ARG A 7 8.83 -0.82 -4.37
N ILE A 8 9.86 -0.82 -3.54
CA ILE A 8 9.79 -0.45 -2.12
C ILE A 8 10.88 0.58 -1.84
N GLY A 9 10.50 1.75 -1.36
CA GLY A 9 11.38 2.82 -0.92
C GLY A 9 12.10 2.52 0.40
N ALA A 10 12.87 3.49 0.87
CA ALA A 10 13.56 3.42 2.15
C ALA A 10 12.57 3.60 3.32
N GLY A 11 12.88 3.02 4.49
CA GLY A 11 12.06 3.21 5.70
C GLY A 11 10.68 2.55 5.69
N VAL A 12 10.30 1.84 4.62
CA VAL A 12 8.99 1.18 4.53
C VAL A 12 8.84 0.11 5.60
N THR A 13 7.69 0.14 6.29
CA THR A 13 7.32 -0.85 7.30
C THR A 13 6.20 -1.74 6.78
N LEU A 14 6.45 -3.05 6.71
CA LEU A 14 5.45 -4.07 6.35
C LEU A 14 5.17 -4.99 7.54
N TYR A 15 3.93 -5.01 8.02
CA TYR A 15 3.52 -5.96 9.05
C TYR A 15 3.19 -7.35 8.48
N HIS A 16 2.95 -8.30 9.38
CA HIS A 16 2.65 -9.66 9.01
C HIS A 16 1.39 -9.76 8.14
N ARG A 17 1.38 -10.77 7.25
CA ARG A 17 0.27 -11.07 6.33
C ARG A 17 -0.06 -9.97 5.30
N VAL A 18 0.83 -9.00 5.10
CA VAL A 18 0.70 -8.05 3.98
C VAL A 18 0.82 -8.78 2.63
N THR A 19 0.00 -8.36 1.67
CA THR A 19 0.05 -8.79 0.27
C THR A 19 0.29 -7.60 -0.65
N LEU A 20 1.43 -7.58 -1.33
CA LEU A 20 1.76 -6.62 -2.38
C LEU A 20 1.71 -7.37 -3.72
N GLY A 21 0.60 -7.23 -4.44
CA GLY A 21 0.24 -8.10 -5.55
C GLY A 21 -0.17 -7.36 -6.82
N VAL A 22 -0.38 -8.12 -7.89
CA VAL A 22 -0.82 -7.61 -9.20
C VAL A 22 -2.35 -7.71 -9.33
N ARG A 23 -2.95 -6.84 -10.15
CA ARG A 23 -4.37 -6.90 -10.52
C ARG A 23 -4.50 -6.62 -12.01
N GLY A 24 -4.97 -7.60 -12.79
CA GLY A 24 -5.21 -7.43 -14.23
C GLY A 24 -3.95 -7.26 -15.09
N GLY A 25 -2.77 -7.69 -14.62
CA GLY A 25 -1.52 -7.54 -15.34
C GLY A 25 -0.32 -8.08 -14.56
N HIS A 26 0.88 -7.55 -14.85
CA HIS A 26 2.14 -7.99 -14.25
C HIS A 26 2.82 -6.94 -13.35
N GLN A 27 2.20 -5.77 -13.20
CA GLN A 27 2.73 -4.67 -12.39
C GLN A 27 2.09 -4.69 -11.00
N GLY A 28 2.96 -4.78 -10.00
CA GLY A 28 2.63 -4.62 -8.59
C GLY A 28 2.82 -3.17 -8.14
N PRO A 29 2.50 -2.86 -6.87
CA PRO A 29 2.54 -1.51 -6.36
C PRO A 29 3.95 -0.92 -6.25
N THR A 30 4.00 0.41 -6.21
CA THR A 30 5.17 1.19 -5.82
C THR A 30 4.91 1.83 -4.47
N LEU A 31 5.77 1.55 -3.50
CA LEU A 31 5.78 2.16 -2.17
C LEU A 31 6.92 3.17 -2.14
N GLU A 32 6.60 4.44 -1.91
CA GLU A 32 7.59 5.48 -1.67
C GLU A 32 8.18 5.37 -0.25
N ASP A 33 9.06 6.31 0.10
CA ASP A 33 9.78 6.29 1.37
C ASP A 33 8.83 6.42 2.57
N ASP A 34 9.19 5.80 3.69
CA ASP A 34 8.49 5.86 4.98
C ASP A 34 7.01 5.40 4.96
N VAL A 35 6.58 4.65 3.92
CA VAL A 35 5.24 4.06 3.87
C VAL A 35 5.06 3.02 4.98
N TYR A 36 3.93 3.09 5.69
CA TYR A 36 3.52 2.10 6.68
C TYR A 36 2.41 1.21 6.12
N VAL A 37 2.56 -0.11 6.21
CA VAL A 37 1.53 -1.08 5.80
C VAL A 37 1.17 -2.01 6.95
N GLY A 38 -0.04 -1.82 7.48
CA GLY A 38 -0.58 -2.59 8.61
C GLY A 38 -0.85 -4.06 8.30
N THR A 39 -0.99 -4.85 9.36
CA THR A 39 -1.23 -6.30 9.30
C THR A 39 -2.37 -6.65 8.36
N GLY A 40 -2.16 -7.69 7.54
CA GLY A 40 -3.21 -8.26 6.70
C GLY A 40 -3.69 -7.38 5.55
N ALA A 41 -3.10 -6.18 5.35
CA ALA A 41 -3.46 -5.32 4.23
C ALA A 41 -3.09 -5.94 2.87
N ALA A 42 -3.89 -5.66 1.85
CA ALA A 42 -3.64 -6.05 0.48
C ALA A 42 -3.57 -4.80 -0.42
N VAL A 43 -2.47 -4.65 -1.15
CA VAL A 43 -2.25 -3.58 -2.14
C VAL A 43 -2.09 -4.25 -3.49
N LEU A 44 -3.03 -3.98 -4.41
CA LEU A 44 -3.21 -4.79 -5.62
C LEU A 44 -3.20 -3.94 -6.90
N GLY A 45 -2.25 -4.23 -7.79
CA GLY A 45 -2.09 -3.56 -9.09
C GLY A 45 -1.02 -2.48 -9.08
N PRO A 46 -0.90 -1.71 -10.17
CA PRO A 46 0.07 -0.62 -10.32
C PRO A 46 -0.39 0.61 -9.51
N VAL A 47 -0.47 0.46 -8.19
CA VAL A 47 -0.85 1.49 -7.22
C VAL A 47 0.41 2.20 -6.71
N GLN A 48 0.35 3.51 -6.58
CA GLN A 48 1.37 4.33 -5.93
C GLN A 48 0.95 4.66 -4.48
N LEU A 49 1.78 4.27 -3.53
CA LEU A 49 1.66 4.67 -2.12
C LEU A 49 2.66 5.79 -1.87
N GLY A 50 2.16 7.01 -1.74
CA GLY A 50 2.97 8.22 -1.58
C GLY A 50 3.76 8.25 -0.26
N ALA A 51 4.85 9.01 -0.25
CA ALA A 51 5.79 9.04 0.86
C ALA A 51 5.10 9.31 2.21
N GLY A 52 5.47 8.54 3.24
CA GLY A 52 4.94 8.67 4.60
C GLY A 52 3.44 8.33 4.76
N CYS A 53 2.76 7.82 3.71
CA CYS A 53 1.38 7.40 3.82
C CYS A 53 1.26 6.15 4.71
N SER A 54 0.04 5.86 5.17
CA SER A 54 -0.23 4.65 5.95
C SER A 54 -1.42 3.85 5.42
N VAL A 55 -1.29 2.54 5.41
CA VAL A 55 -2.35 1.59 5.05
C VAL A 55 -2.79 0.87 6.32
N GLY A 56 -4.07 1.02 6.66
CA GLY A 56 -4.65 0.39 7.84
C GLY A 56 -4.68 -1.14 7.76
N ALA A 57 -4.75 -1.79 8.92
CA ALA A 57 -4.86 -3.24 9.00
C ALA A 57 -6.09 -3.75 8.22
N ASN A 58 -5.91 -4.86 7.49
CA ASN A 58 -6.91 -5.49 6.62
C ASN A 58 -7.50 -4.59 5.51
N ALA A 59 -6.89 -3.44 5.20
CA ALA A 59 -7.35 -2.60 4.10
C ALA A 59 -7.07 -3.26 2.73
N VAL A 60 -7.94 -3.02 1.74
CA VAL A 60 -7.73 -3.44 0.34
C VAL A 60 -7.56 -2.21 -0.53
N VAL A 61 -6.32 -1.93 -0.91
CA VAL A 61 -5.92 -0.75 -1.67
C VAL A 61 -5.80 -1.10 -3.15
N VAL A 62 -6.60 -0.42 -3.98
CA VAL A 62 -6.68 -0.61 -5.45
C VAL A 62 -6.60 0.71 -6.22
N ARG A 63 -6.27 1.80 -5.52
CA ARG A 63 -6.10 3.16 -6.04
C ARG A 63 -4.94 3.82 -5.30
N ASP A 64 -4.33 4.81 -5.93
CA ASP A 64 -3.21 5.57 -5.36
C ASP A 64 -3.58 6.23 -4.03
N VAL A 65 -2.57 6.40 -3.19
CA VAL A 65 -2.69 7.02 -1.87
C VAL A 65 -1.70 8.18 -1.82
N GLU A 66 -2.22 9.38 -1.58
CA GLU A 66 -1.41 10.60 -1.50
C GLU A 66 -0.37 10.52 -0.37
N PRO A 67 0.77 11.23 -0.51
CA PRO A 67 1.77 11.35 0.55
C PRO A 67 1.15 11.79 1.89
N GLY A 68 1.58 11.15 2.97
CA GLY A 68 1.09 11.43 4.33
C GLY A 68 -0.37 11.01 4.61
N ALA A 69 -1.15 10.60 3.61
CA ALA A 69 -2.54 10.20 3.80
C ALA A 69 -2.67 8.82 4.46
N THR A 70 -3.88 8.49 4.92
CA THR A 70 -4.22 7.17 5.48
C THR A 70 -5.27 6.48 4.63
N ALA A 71 -4.97 5.28 4.14
CA ALA A 71 -5.90 4.43 3.41
C ALA A 71 -6.45 3.33 4.34
N VAL A 72 -7.78 3.28 4.49
CA VAL A 72 -8.47 2.30 5.35
C VAL A 72 -9.71 1.72 4.66
N GLY A 73 -10.12 0.51 5.06
CA GLY A 73 -11.37 -0.12 4.60
C GLY A 73 -11.23 -1.02 3.37
N VAL A 74 -12.38 -1.56 2.93
CA VAL A 74 -12.51 -2.49 1.80
C VAL A 74 -13.70 -2.06 0.92
N PRO A 75 -13.47 -1.61 -0.33
CA PRO A 75 -12.19 -1.11 -0.85
C PRO A 75 -11.76 0.17 -0.11
N SER A 76 -10.46 0.42 -0.04
CA SER A 76 -9.96 1.55 0.73
C SER A 76 -10.26 2.91 0.10
N HIS A 77 -10.40 3.92 0.96
CA HIS A 77 -10.51 5.32 0.59
C HIS A 77 -9.42 6.11 1.31
N GLY A 78 -8.75 7.02 0.61
CA GLY A 78 -7.78 7.92 1.22
C GLY A 78 -8.48 8.93 2.12
N ARG A 79 -7.92 9.18 3.30
CA ARG A 79 -8.30 10.25 4.22
C ARG A 79 -7.06 11.07 4.60
N ASP A 80 -7.29 12.36 4.82
CA ASP A 80 -6.35 13.27 5.43
C ASP A 80 -5.95 12.81 6.85
N ARG A 81 -4.67 12.98 7.20
CA ARG A 81 -4.22 12.78 8.58
C ARG A 81 -4.62 14.02 9.38
N GLY A 82 -5.53 13.82 10.34
CA GLY A 82 -5.78 14.78 11.44
C GLY A 82 -4.72 14.69 12.52
#